data_AF-A0A7V9M8X5-F1
#
_entry.id   AF-A0A7V9M8X5-F1
#
_cell.length_a   1.000
_cell.length_b   1.000
_cell.length_c   1.000
_cell.angle_alpha   90.00
_cell.angle_beta   90.00
_cell.angle_gamma   90.00
#
_symmetry.space_group_name_H-M   'P 1'
#
loop_
_entity.id
_entity.type
_entity.pdbx_description
1 polymer ?
#
loop_
_entity_poly.entity_id
_entity_poly.type
_entity_poly.pdbx_seq_one_letter_code
_entity_poly.pdbx_strand_id
1 'polypeptide(L)' 'MPELAVEGETRFPGEPLVLEDVSELNRLREAFDHGTPVVVRADSAEQIVAALARPEVACVLVPPEQRDLLDIDLVKLTYG' A
#
# COMPACT_ATOMS: atom_id res chain seq x y z
N MET A 1 -0.40 -11.66 -1.82
CA MET A 1 -0.67 -10.60 -2.81
C MET A 1 -1.08 -9.38 -2.02
N PRO A 2 -0.39 -8.24 -2.16
CA PRO A 2 -0.78 -7.02 -1.47
C PRO A 2 -2.20 -6.60 -1.86
N GLU A 3 -2.96 -6.09 -0.89
CA GLU A 3 -4.33 -5.63 -1.08
C GLU A 3 -4.36 -4.12 -1.34
N LEU A 4 -5.36 -3.63 -2.08
CA LEU A 4 -5.61 -2.20 -2.28
C LEU A 4 -6.95 -1.87 -1.62
N ALA A 5 -6.98 -0.86 -0.75
CA ALA A 5 -8.19 -0.52 0.01
C ALA A 5 -8.31 0.99 0.27
N VAL A 6 -9.52 1.45 0.61
CA VAL A 6 -9.75 2.84 1.05
C VAL A 6 -9.32 3.00 2.52
N GLU A 7 -8.72 4.14 2.84
CA GLU A 7 -8.47 4.54 4.22
C GLU A 7 -9.73 4.44 5.09
N GLY A 8 -9.62 3.72 6.21
CA GLY A 8 -10.72 3.53 7.15
C GLY A 8 -11.72 2.43 6.78
N GLU A 9 -11.63 1.83 5.59
CA GLU A 9 -12.49 0.71 5.17
C GLU A 9 -11.87 -0.67 5.42
N THR A 10 -10.55 -0.75 5.62
CA THR A 10 -9.84 -2.01 5.90
C THR A 10 -9.54 -2.19 7.38
N ARG A 11 -9.66 -3.44 7.85
CA ARG A 11 -9.26 -3.87 9.19
C ARG A 11 -8.04 -4.78 9.09
N PHE A 12 -6.99 -4.43 9.81
CA PHE A 12 -5.78 -5.24 9.92
C PHE A 12 -5.84 -6.16 11.15
N PRO A 13 -5.16 -7.32 11.11
CA PRO A 13 -5.11 -8.25 12.24
C PRO A 13 -4.33 -7.71 13.46
N GLY A 14 -3.63 -6.58 13.32
CA GLY A 14 -2.93 -5.87 14.38
C GLY A 14 -2.81 -4.39 14.05
N GLU A 15 -2.05 -3.63 14.86
CA GLU A 15 -1.76 -2.22 14.60
C GLU A 15 -0.80 -2.11 13.40
N PRO A 16 -1.25 -1.56 12.25
CA PRO A 16 -0.40 -1.46 11.07
C PRO A 16 0.62 -0.34 11.20
N LEU A 17 1.78 -0.53 10.60
CA LEU A 17 2.67 0.58 10.32
C LEU A 17 2.15 1.30 9.08
N VAL A 18 1.62 2.51 9.26
CA VAL A 18 1.16 3.36 8.15
C VAL A 18 2.30 4.28 7.72
N LEU A 19 2.68 4.21 6.45
CA LEU A 19 3.70 5.06 5.82
C LEU A 19 3.06 5.87 4.70
N GLU A 20 3.59 7.06 4.45
CA GLU A 20 3.13 7.93 3.35
C GLU A 20 3.75 7.57 2.00
N ASP A 21 4.85 6.82 2.00
CA ASP A 21 5.51 6.32 0.81
C ASP A 21 6.42 5.11 1.11
N VAL A 22 7.10 4.61 0.08
CA VAL A 22 8.09 3.52 0.19
C VAL A 22 9.54 4.00 0.29
N SER A 23 9.78 5.28 0.60
CA SER A 23 11.11 5.83 0.74
C SER A 23 11.81 5.34 2.02
N GLU A 24 11.01 5.03 3.05
CA GLU A 24 11.50 4.57 4.36
C GLU A 24 11.80 3.06 4.41
N LEU A 25 12.71 2.60 3.53
CA LEU A 25 13.04 1.18 3.35
C LEU A 25 13.40 0.43 4.64
N ASN A 26 14.06 1.11 5.57
CA ASN A 26 14.44 0.50 6.85
C ASN A 26 13.22 0.21 7.72
N ARG A 27 12.24 1.13 7.78
CA ARG A 27 11.00 0.94 8.55
C ARG A 27 10.13 -0.15 7.93
N LEU A 28 10.04 -0.18 6.60
CA LEU A 28 9.36 -1.26 5.86
C LEU A 28 9.91 -2.62 6.24
N ARG A 29 11.24 -2.78 6.17
CA ARG A 29 11.88 -4.06 6.46
C ARG A 29 11.76 -4.45 7.92
N GLU A 30 11.94 -3.52 8.85
CA GLU A 30 11.79 -3.77 10.28
C GLU A 30 10.36 -4.23 10.61
N ALA A 31 9.34 -3.52 10.14
CA ALA A 31 7.96 -3.91 10.38
C ALA A 31 7.63 -5.29 9.78
N PHE A 32 8.11 -5.57 8.57
CA PHE A 32 7.96 -6.88 7.94
C PHE A 32 8.65 -8.00 8.75
N ASP A 33 9.89 -7.79 9.18
CA ASP A 33 10.67 -8.75 9.98
C ASP A 33 10.02 -9.01 11.35
N HIS A 34 9.37 -8.00 11.92
CA HIS A 34 8.61 -8.11 13.17
C HIS A 34 7.20 -8.71 13.00
N GLY A 35 6.75 -8.98 11.76
CA GLY A 35 5.41 -9.48 11.46
C GLY A 35 4.31 -8.42 11.59
N THR A 36 4.68 -7.15 11.63
CA THR A 36 3.75 -6.01 11.63
C THR A 36 3.25 -5.76 10.21
N PRO A 37 1.92 -5.66 9.99
CA PRO A 37 1.40 -5.38 8.66
C PRO A 37 1.83 -3.97 8.22
N VAL A 38 2.58 -3.90 7.11
CA VAL A 38 3.01 -2.62 6.53
C VAL A 38 1.97 -2.11 5.56
N VAL A 39 1.55 -0.88 5.78
CA VAL A 39 0.50 -0.21 5.04
C VAL A 39 1.04 1.08 4.47
N VAL A 40 0.89 1.28 3.17
CA VAL A 40 1.39 2.47 2.49
C VAL A 40 0.23 3.27 1.96
N ARG A 41 0.15 4.54 2.32
CA ARG A 41 -0.79 5.49 1.72
C ARG A 41 -0.28 5.86 0.35
N ALA A 42 -1.17 5.86 -0.63
CA ALA A 42 -0.82 6.24 -1.98
C ALA A 42 -1.93 7.09 -2.57
N ASP A 43 -1.55 8.24 -3.10
CA ASP A 43 -2.46 9.23 -3.67
C ASP A 43 -2.42 9.28 -5.21
N SER A 44 -1.70 8.35 -5.80
CA SER A 44 -1.41 8.32 -7.23
C SER A 44 -1.13 6.91 -7.70
N ALA A 45 -1.42 6.66 -8.96
CA ALA A 45 -1.19 5.37 -9.60
C ALA A 45 0.29 4.96 -9.54
N GLU A 46 1.24 5.89 -9.70
CA GLU A 46 2.67 5.58 -9.60
C GLU A 46 3.07 5.13 -8.20
N GLN A 47 2.56 5.80 -7.16
CA GLN A 47 2.80 5.40 -5.77
C GLN A 47 2.20 4.03 -5.45
N ILE A 48 0.97 3.76 -5.92
CA ILE A 48 0.32 2.47 -5.73
C ILE A 48 1.18 1.36 -6.37
N VAL A 49 1.59 1.52 -7.63
CA VAL A 49 2.42 0.52 -8.32
C VAL A 49 3.76 0.34 -7.61
N ALA A 50 4.42 1.43 -7.20
CA ALA A 50 5.69 1.36 -6.46
C ALA A 50 5.55 0.63 -5.12
N ALA A 51 4.40 0.77 -4.44
CA ALA A 51 4.11 0.08 -3.20
C ALA A 51 3.75 -1.40 -3.42
N LEU A 52 2.89 -1.70 -4.39
CA LEU A 52 2.50 -3.08 -4.72
C LEU A 52 3.65 -3.92 -5.29
N ALA A 53 4.67 -3.28 -5.88
CA ALA A 53 5.88 -3.95 -6.34
C ALA A 53 6.74 -4.51 -5.20
N ARG A 54 6.47 -4.12 -3.94
CA ARG A 54 7.25 -4.53 -2.78
C ARG A 54 6.60 -5.70 -2.03
N PRO A 55 7.32 -6.80 -1.78
CA PRO A 55 6.79 -7.92 -1.01
C PRO A 55 6.54 -7.58 0.46
N GLU A 56 7.20 -6.54 0.98
CA GLU A 56 7.04 -6.11 2.38
C GLU A 56 5.71 -5.40 2.63
N VAL A 57 5.08 -4.85 1.58
CA VAL A 57 3.81 -4.13 1.68
C VAL A 57 2.67 -5.13 1.77
N ALA A 58 1.90 -5.05 2.85
CA ALA A 58 0.71 -5.88 3.05
C ALA A 58 -0.52 -5.26 2.38
N CYS A 59 -0.67 -3.94 2.46
CA CYS A 59 -1.80 -3.22 1.91
C CYS A 59 -1.41 -1.81 1.47
N VAL A 60 -2.04 -1.33 0.40
CA VAL A 60 -1.95 0.06 -0.04
C VAL A 60 -3.28 0.73 0.25
N LEU A 61 -3.22 1.82 1.00
CA LEU A 61 -4.38 2.63 1.35
C LEU A 61 -4.50 3.81 0.40
N VAL A 62 -5.68 3.96 -0.17
CA VAL A 62 -6.04 5.07 -1.02
C VAL A 62 -6.91 6.04 -0.22
N PRO A 63 -6.63 7.35 -0.24
CA PRO A 63 -7.49 8.32 0.42
C PRO A 63 -8.91 8.29 -0.20
N PRO A 64 -9.97 8.50 0.60
CA PRO A 64 -11.35 8.36 0.13
C PRO A 64 -11.70 9.32 -1.01
N GLU A 65 -11.02 10.47 -1.09
CA GLU A 65 -11.15 11.44 -2.18
C GLU A 65 -10.72 10.88 -3.54
N GLN A 66 -9.92 9.81 -3.54
CA GLN A 66 -9.31 9.21 -4.72
C GLN A 66 -9.71 7.74 -4.86
N ARG A 67 -10.88 7.38 -4.34
CA ARG A 67 -11.46 6.03 -4.44
C ARG A 67 -11.44 5.48 -5.87
N ASP A 68 -11.53 6.34 -6.88
CA ASP A 68 -11.44 6.00 -8.30
C ASP A 68 -10.12 5.28 -8.66
N LEU A 69 -9.04 5.45 -7.88
CA LEU A 69 -7.78 4.72 -8.05
C LEU A 69 -7.91 3.21 -7.78
N LEU A 70 -8.95 2.76 -7.06
CA LEU A 70 -9.23 1.33 -6.85
C LEU A 70 -9.74 0.64 -8.12
N ASP A 71 -10.44 1.38 -8.97
CA ASP A 71 -10.97 0.90 -10.24
C ASP A 71 -9.93 0.96 -11.37
N ILE A 72 -8.74 1.52 -11.09
CA ILE A 72 -7.65 1.52 -12.05
C ILE A 72 -7.13 0.10 -12.22
N ASP A 73 -7.12 -0.32 -13.48
CA ASP A 73 -6.53 -1.58 -13.90
C ASP A 73 -5.00 -1.50 -13.76
N LEU A 74 -4.50 -1.76 -12.55
CA LEU A 74 -3.08 -1.75 -12.19
C LEU A 74 -2.24 -2.65 -13.13
N VAL A 75 -2.87 -3.67 -13.72
CA VAL A 75 -2.25 -4.55 -14.72
C VAL A 75 -1.87 -3.76 -15.98
N LYS A 76 -2.71 -2.81 -16.44
CA LYS A 76 -2.39 -1.98 -17.61
C LYS A 76 -1.27 -0.98 -17.36
N LEU A 77 -1.12 -0.49 -16.12
CA LEU A 77 -0.07 0.47 -15.76
C LEU A 77 1.29 -0.19 -15.55
N THR A 78 1.32 -1.44 -15.09
CA THR A 78 2.58 -2.15 -14.78
C THR A 78 3.21 -2.79 -16.03
N TYR A 79 2.47 -2.90 -17.15
CA TYR A 79 2.92 -3.53 -18.41
C TYR A 79 2.69 -2.65 -19.66
N GLY A 80 2.59 -1.33 -19.50
CA GLY A 80 2.52 -0.36 -20.60
C GLY A 80 3.88 0.00 -21.17
#